data_AF-A0A524FN67-F1
#
_entry.id   AF-A0A524FN67-F1
#
_cell.length_a   1.000
_cell.length_b   1.000
_cell.length_c   1.000
_cell.angle_alpha   90.00
_cell.angle_beta   90.00
_cell.angle_gamma   90.00
#
_symmetry.space_group_name_H-M   'P 1'
#
loop_
_entity.id
_entity.type
_entity.pdbx_description
1 polymer ?
#
loop_
_entity_poly.entity_id
_entity_poly.type
_entity_poly.pdbx_seq_one_letter_code
_entity_poly.pdbx_strand_id
1 'polypeptide(L)'
;MVQYCSMVKGACRGNSCDFWARIKIRKLSLDELVSNIRESLMECNSNNGVSIDEAIREYWAQIGIKSMDRVCEEEPDLCTKMMDAEILAKNESH
;
A
#
# COMPACT_ATOMS: atom_id res chain seq x y z
N MET A 1 22.89 -26.41 -22.38
CA MET A 1 23.64 -25.52 -21.46
C MET A 1 22.65 -24.50 -20.93
N VAL A 2 22.43 -24.50 -19.62
CA VAL A 2 21.39 -23.72 -18.94
C VAL A 2 21.90 -22.29 -18.73
N GLN A 3 21.40 -21.32 -19.49
CA GLN A 3 21.63 -19.91 -19.21
C GLN A 3 20.64 -19.43 -18.17
N TYR A 4 21.14 -19.37 -16.93
CA TYR A 4 20.49 -18.85 -15.74
C TYR A 4 19.83 -17.49 -16.02
N CYS A 5 18.58 -17.35 -15.56
CA CYS A 5 17.81 -16.12 -15.57
C CYS A 5 18.68 -14.94 -15.11
N SER A 6 18.76 -13.90 -15.95
CA SER A 6 19.26 -12.59 -15.57
C SER A 6 18.46 -12.09 -14.38
N MET A 7 19.01 -12.23 -13.17
CA MET A 7 18.54 -11.51 -11.99
C MET A 7 18.73 -10.03 -12.28
N VAL A 8 17.68 -9.38 -12.79
CA VAL A 8 17.60 -7.93 -12.87
C VAL A 8 17.75 -7.46 -11.44
N LYS A 9 18.90 -6.89 -11.10
CA LYS A 9 19.11 -6.23 -9.81
C LYS A 9 18.06 -5.12 -9.75
N GLY A 10 16.91 -5.41 -9.15
CA GLY A 10 15.86 -4.43 -8.93
C GLY A 10 16.45 -3.23 -8.19
N ALA A 11 15.79 -2.07 -8.30
CA ALA A 11 16.23 -0.80 -7.72
C ALA A 11 16.67 -0.92 -6.24
N CYS A 12 16.17 -1.94 -5.55
CA CYS A 12 16.58 -2.29 -4.21
C CYS A 12 17.52 -3.49 -4.24
N ARG A 13 18.80 -3.20 -4.06
CA ARG A 13 19.93 -4.13 -4.00
C ARG A 13 19.81 -5.15 -2.85
N GLY A 14 18.82 -6.03 -2.88
CA GLY A 14 18.60 -7.08 -1.88
C GLY A 14 18.06 -6.62 -0.52
N ASN A 15 17.88 -5.31 -0.30
CA ASN A 15 17.23 -4.79 0.90
C ASN A 15 15.74 -4.58 0.64
N SER A 16 14.92 -5.15 1.51
CA SER A 16 13.46 -5.00 1.53
C SER A 16 13.07 -3.52 1.66
N CYS A 17 12.74 -2.91 0.53
CA CYS A 17 12.41 -1.51 0.36
C CYS A 17 10.97 -1.36 -0.16
N ASP A 18 10.42 -0.15 -0.05
CA ASP A 18 9.06 0.15 -0.48
C ASP A 18 8.95 0.44 -2.00
N PHE A 19 10.04 0.31 -2.77
CA PHE A 19 10.08 0.75 -4.18
C PHE A 19 8.96 0.15 -5.04
N TRP A 20 8.77 -1.18 -4.96
CA TRP A 20 7.72 -1.83 -5.74
C TRP A 20 6.32 -1.48 -5.24
N ALA A 21 6.15 -1.31 -3.93
CA ALA A 21 4.91 -0.85 -3.32
C ALA A 21 4.55 0.56 -3.82
N ARG A 22 5.50 1.49 -3.83
CA ARG A 22 5.31 2.85 -4.35
C ARG A 22 4.95 2.86 -5.83
N ILE A 23 5.64 2.08 -6.66
CA ILE A 23 5.30 1.95 -8.09
C ILE A 23 3.89 1.39 -8.28
N LYS A 24 3.48 0.40 -7.47
CA LYS A 24 2.13 -0.18 -7.52
C LYS A 24 1.08 0.88 -7.19
N ILE A 25 1.26 1.64 -6.11
CA ILE A 25 0.34 2.71 -5.68
C ILE A 25 0.28 3.85 -6.70
N ARG A 26 1.40 4.20 -7.32
CA ARG A 26 1.43 5.23 -8.38
C ARG A 26 0.59 4.82 -9.59
N LYS A 27 0.62 3.53 -9.96
CA LYS A 27 -0.12 3.01 -11.12
C LYS A 27 -1.62 2.90 -10.90
N LEU A 28 -2.05 2.60 -9.67
CA LEU A 28 -3.46 2.50 -9.33
C LEU A 28 -4.12 3.89 -9.37
N SER A 29 -5.38 3.98 -9.76
CA SER A 29 -6.15 5.22 -9.58
C SER A 29 -6.49 5.44 -8.10
N LEU A 30 -6.94 6.65 -7.76
CA LEU A 30 -7.43 6.92 -6.41
C LEU A 30 -8.63 6.04 -6.07
N ASP A 31 -9.57 5.88 -7.01
CA ASP A 31 -10.77 5.04 -6.84
C ASP A 31 -10.42 3.56 -6.62
N GLU A 32 -9.44 3.03 -7.36
CA GLU A 32 -8.97 1.65 -7.16
C GLU A 32 -8.33 1.46 -5.79
N LEU A 33 -7.55 2.44 -5.31
CA LEU A 33 -6.98 2.39 -3.96
C LEU A 33 -8.08 2.40 -2.90
N VAL A 34 -9.10 3.25 -3.05
CA VAL A 34 -10.24 3.33 -2.15
C VAL A 34 -11.00 1.99 -2.12
N SER A 35 -11.28 1.40 -3.28
CA SER A 35 -11.98 0.11 -3.38
C SER A 35 -11.18 -1.00 -2.67
N ASN A 36 -9.88 -1.09 -2.92
CA ASN A 36 -9.03 -2.11 -2.31
C ASN A 36 -8.91 -1.95 -0.79
N ILE A 37 -8.81 -0.71 -0.29
CA ILE A 37 -8.82 -0.44 1.16
C ILE A 37 -10.15 -0.91 1.76
N ARG A 38 -11.29 -0.63 1.10
CA ARG A 38 -12.61 -1.05 1.58
C ARG A 38 -12.78 -2.55 1.62
N GLU A 39 -12.34 -3.26 0.59
CA GLU A 39 -12.35 -4.73 0.58
C GLU A 39 -11.58 -5.28 1.79
N SER A 40 -10.39 -4.74 2.06
CA SER A 40 -9.61 -5.09 3.24
C SER A 40 -10.35 -4.76 4.55
N LEU A 41 -11.05 -3.63 4.64
CA LEU A 41 -11.85 -3.25 5.82
C LEU A 41 -13.03 -4.22 6.04
N MET A 42 -13.71 -4.66 4.99
CA MET A 42 -14.82 -5.61 5.08
C MET A 42 -14.35 -6.98 5.56
N GLU A 43 -13.20 -7.45 5.07
CA GLU A 43 -12.59 -8.71 5.53
C GLU A 43 -12.22 -8.66 7.02
N CYS A 44 -11.70 -7.52 7.50
CA CYS A 44 -11.37 -7.32 8.91
C CYS A 44 -12.62 -7.25 9.81
N ASN A 45 -13.65 -6.51 9.41
CA ASN A 45 -14.88 -6.33 10.20
C ASN A 45 -15.63 -7.66 10.42
N SER A 46 -15.46 -8.63 9.51
CA SER A 46 -16.07 -9.96 9.65
C SER A 46 -15.34 -10.89 10.63
N ASN A 47 -14.08 -10.62 11.00
CA ASN A 47 -13.24 -11.62 11.66
C ASN A 47 -12.67 -11.21 13.03
N ASN A 48 -12.48 -9.93 13.34
CA ASN A 48 -12.02 -9.49 14.66
C ASN A 48 -12.30 -7.99 14.81
N GLY A 49 -12.66 -7.53 16.02
CA GLY A 49 -12.96 -6.12 16.35
C GLY A 49 -11.76 -5.17 16.28
N VAL A 50 -10.98 -5.25 15.20
CA VAL A 50 -9.82 -4.42 14.87
C VAL A 50 -10.32 -3.05 14.39
N SER A 51 -9.65 -1.98 14.81
CA SER A 51 -10.03 -0.62 14.40
C SER A 51 -9.75 -0.41 12.91
N ILE A 52 -10.53 0.49 12.28
CA ILE A 52 -10.37 0.86 10.86
C ILE A 52 -8.92 1.31 10.57
N ASP A 53 -8.30 2.06 11.48
CA ASP A 53 -6.92 2.51 11.32
C ASP A 53 -5.91 1.35 11.29
N GLU A 54 -6.13 0.31 12.10
CA GLU A 54 -5.24 -0.84 12.11
C GLU A 54 -5.38 -1.68 10.83
N ALA A 55 -6.62 -1.89 10.36
CA ALA A 55 -6.86 -2.58 9.10
C ALA A 55 -6.26 -1.84 7.89
N ILE A 56 -6.28 -0.50 7.90
CA ILE A 56 -5.59 0.32 6.87
C ILE A 56 -4.07 0.15 6.96
N ARG A 57 -3.49 0.15 8.16
CA ARG A 57 -2.05 -0.11 8.35
C ARG A 57 -1.66 -1.49 7.84
N GLU A 58 -2.47 -2.51 8.13
CA GLU A 58 -2.26 -3.87 7.65
C GLU A 58 -2.32 -3.94 6.12
N TYR A 59 -3.30 -3.28 5.49
CA TYR A 59 -3.40 -3.19 4.03
C TYR A 59 -2.13 -2.62 3.39
N TRP A 60 -1.61 -1.50 3.91
CA TRP A 60 -0.38 -0.92 3.41
C TRP A 60 0.83 -1.83 3.61
N ALA A 61 0.91 -2.51 4.75
CA ALA A 61 1.95 -3.50 5.03
C ALA A 61 1.87 -4.69 4.05
N GLN A 62 0.67 -5.16 3.70
CA GLN A 62 0.46 -6.23 2.71
C GLN A 62 0.91 -5.83 1.30
N ILE A 63 0.73 -4.55 0.93
CA ILE A 63 1.24 -3.99 -0.33
C ILE A 63 2.76 -3.85 -0.32
N GLY A 64 3.38 -3.87 0.87
CA GLY A 64 4.82 -3.79 1.06
C GLY A 64 5.31 -2.39 1.44
N ILE A 65 4.42 -1.51 1.90
CA ILE A 65 4.79 -0.23 2.53
C ILE A 65 5.14 -0.52 3.99
N LYS A 66 6.40 -0.31 4.35
CA LYS A 66 6.88 -0.54 5.73
C LYS A 66 6.77 0.67 6.63
N SER A 67 6.93 1.87 6.07
CA SER A 67 6.87 3.13 6.80
C SER A 67 6.19 4.16 5.93
N MET A 68 5.00 4.59 6.36
CA MET A 68 4.28 5.68 5.73
C MET A 68 5.07 6.98 5.84
N ASP A 69 5.63 7.26 7.03
CA ASP A 69 6.41 8.47 7.28
C ASP A 69 7.53 8.64 6.26
N ARG A 70 8.26 7.56 5.98
CA ARG A 70 9.34 7.58 4.99
C ARG A 70 8.85 7.80 3.57
N VAL A 71 7.66 7.30 3.22
CA VAL A 71 7.02 7.60 1.93
C VAL A 71 6.65 9.08 1.87
N CYS A 72 6.15 9.67 2.95
CA CYS A 72 5.80 11.09 3.02
C CYS A 72 7.02 12.02 2.96
N GLU A 73 8.13 11.63 3.56
CA GLU A 73 9.40 12.38 3.48
C GLU A 73 10.01 12.31 2.07
N GLU A 74 10.05 11.13 1.45
CA GLU A 74 10.71 10.94 0.15
C GLU A 74 9.80 11.31 -1.04
N GLU A 75 8.48 11.16 -0.91
CA GLU A 75 7.49 11.32 -1.98
C GLU A 75 6.17 11.93 -1.45
N PRO A 76 6.13 13.26 -1.19
CA PRO A 76 4.96 13.93 -0.60
C PRO A 76 3.69 13.84 -1.45
N ASP A 77 3.81 13.83 -2.78
CA ASP A 77 2.66 13.66 -3.69
C ASP A 77 2.03 12.27 -3.56
N LEU A 78 2.87 11.24 -3.41
CA LEU A 78 2.40 9.87 -3.22
C LEU A 78 1.73 9.72 -1.86
N CYS A 79 2.32 10.31 -0.82
CA CYS A 79 1.73 10.34 0.51
C CYS A 79 0.37 11.04 0.53
N THR A 80 0.24 12.20 -0.14
CA THR A 80 -1.05 12.89 -0.28
C THR A 80 -2.10 11.97 -0.89
N LYS A 81 -1.76 11.30 -1.99
CA LYS A 81 -2.67 10.34 -2.65
C LYS A 81 -3.06 9.17 -1.74
N MET A 82 -2.12 8.64 -0.96
CA MET A 82 -2.40 7.58 0.01
C MET A 82 -3.33 8.06 1.12
N MET A 83 -3.08 9.25 1.66
CA MET A 83 -3.94 9.87 2.68
C MET A 83 -5.35 10.15 2.16
N ASP A 84 -5.48 10.68 0.94
CA ASP A 84 -6.78 10.90 0.30
C ASP A 84 -7.54 9.59 0.15
N ALA A 85 -6.87 8.50 -0.25
CA ALA A 85 -7.48 7.19 -0.36
C ALA A 85 -7.99 6.67 1.00
N GLU A 86 -7.23 6.86 2.07
CA GLU A 86 -7.65 6.49 3.42
C GLU A 86 -8.87 7.30 3.88
N ILE A 87 -8.87 8.61 3.68
CA ILE A 87 -9.97 9.50 4.07
C ILE A 87 -11.25 9.12 3.31
N LEU A 88 -11.16 8.90 2.00
CA LEU A 88 -12.30 8.51 1.18
C LEU A 88 -12.81 7.10 1.52
N ALA A 89 -11.92 6.17 1.85
CA ALA A 89 -12.31 4.84 2.30
C ALA A 89 -13.08 4.89 3.64
N LYS A 90 -12.65 5.74 4.58
CA LYS A 90 -13.32 5.96 5.87
C LYS A 90 -14.67 6.66 5.73
N ASN A 91 -14.77 7.68 4.89
CA ASN A 91 -15.95 8.56 4.84
C ASN A 91 -17.21 7.94 4.18
N GLU A 92 -17.08 7.01 3.23
CA GLU A 92 -18.27 6.33 2.66
C GLU A 92 -18.68 5.06 3.43
N SER A 93 -18.10 4.80 4.61
CA SER A 93 -18.54 3.71 5.50
C SER A 93 -19.66 4.13 6.46
N HIS A 94 -20.33 5.27 6.23
CA HIS A 94 -21.41 5.80 7.05
C HIS A 94 -22.73 5.95 6.29
#